data_AF-A0A327HST8-F1
#
_entry.id   AF-A0A327HST8-F1
#
_cell.length_a   1.000
_cell.length_b   1.000
_cell.length_c   1.000
_cell.angle_alpha   90.00
_cell.angle_beta   90.00
_cell.angle_gamma   90.00
#
_symmetry.space_group_name_H-M   'P 1'
#
loop_
_entity.id
_entity.type
_entity.pdbx_description
1 polymer ?
#
loop_
_entity_poly.entity_id
_entity_poly.type
_entity_poly.pdbx_seq_one_letter_code
_entity_poly.pdbx_strand_id
1 'polypeptide(L)'
;MVDNSIRGAPISSNLVKGDIRSSILPPLLGILAGIISYILDKSFPDRGYLSNEYYLGTAFELQIIVVISYLFSIPMLFLESKRFETSFKQMIFGAFLSTIVCFIMSYGYGYFPLLLILYMQWLWICYFWQKKKLPPFRYSIWIYLGLLCGGVAGSIFSSILIN
;
A
#
# COMPACT_ATOMS: atom_id res chain seq x y z
N MET A 1 49.27 28.23 4.05
CA MET A 1 48.01 28.96 3.80
C MET A 1 46.91 27.92 3.71
N VAL A 2 46.20 27.76 4.82
CA VAL A 2 44.95 26.99 4.93
C VAL A 2 43.83 28.01 4.77
N ASP A 3 42.77 27.64 4.04
CA ASP A 3 41.47 28.33 3.82
C ASP A 3 41.18 28.50 2.32
N ASN A 4 39.97 28.37 1.79
CA ASN A 4 38.65 28.00 2.30
C ASN A 4 37.79 27.80 1.04
N SER A 5 37.32 26.59 0.73
CA SER A 5 36.10 26.42 -0.06
C SER A 5 35.53 25.00 0.06
N ILE A 6 35.40 24.52 1.30
CA ILE A 6 34.27 23.65 1.63
C ILE A 6 33.04 24.53 1.51
N ARG A 7 32.52 24.67 0.28
CA ARG A 7 31.17 25.21 0.05
C ARG A 7 30.22 24.20 0.66
N GLY A 8 29.94 24.40 1.95
CA GLY A 8 28.81 23.82 2.62
C GLY A 8 27.57 24.12 1.78
N ALA A 9 27.07 23.08 1.12
CA ALA A 9 25.66 23.06 0.78
C ALA A 9 24.90 23.38 2.07
N PRO A 10 23.94 24.31 2.07
CA PRO A 10 23.10 24.49 3.24
C PRO A 10 22.32 23.19 3.42
N ILE A 11 22.76 22.40 4.40
CA ILE A 11 22.03 21.28 4.98
C ILE A 11 20.85 21.91 5.74
N SER A 12 19.84 22.40 5.01
CA SER A 12 18.51 22.60 5.57
C SER A 12 17.73 21.29 5.44
N SER A 13 18.36 20.19 5.85
CA SER A 13 17.66 18.93 6.04
C SER A 13 16.88 19.02 7.36
N ASN A 14 15.78 19.77 7.35
CA ASN A 14 14.65 19.45 8.21
C ASN A 14 14.02 18.16 7.67
N LEU A 15 14.78 17.06 7.77
CA LEU A 15 14.32 15.70 7.66
C LEU A 15 13.49 15.43 8.90
N VAL A 16 12.24 15.88 8.88
CA VAL A 16 11.27 15.51 9.92
C VAL A 16 11.13 13.99 9.87
N LYS A 17 11.57 13.33 10.94
CA LYS A 17 11.24 11.93 11.24
C LYS A 17 9.74 11.73 10.95
N GLY A 18 9.42 10.83 10.03
CA GLY A 18 8.03 10.56 9.66
C GLY A 18 7.39 11.73 8.94
N ASP A 19 7.62 11.84 7.62
CA ASP A 19 6.76 12.67 6.79
C ASP A 19 5.33 12.12 6.84
N ILE A 20 4.49 12.80 7.62
CA ILE A 20 3.09 12.43 7.89
C ILE A 20 2.33 12.27 6.58
N ARG A 21 2.61 13.11 5.59
CA ARG A 21 1.90 13.09 4.31
C ARG A 21 2.09 11.76 3.61
N SER A 22 3.33 11.31 3.44
CA SER A 22 3.56 10.01 2.82
C SER A 22 2.99 8.87 3.67
N SER A 23 2.89 9.00 5.00
CA SER A 23 2.35 7.93 5.87
C SER A 23 0.82 7.82 5.84
N ILE A 24 0.12 8.95 5.74
CA ILE A 24 -1.34 9.03 5.80
C ILE A 24 -1.98 8.92 4.41
N LEU A 25 -1.32 9.46 3.38
CA LEU A 25 -1.86 9.48 2.02
C LEU A 25 -2.14 8.07 1.45
N PRO A 26 -1.29 7.04 1.64
CA PRO A 26 -1.57 5.72 1.10
C PRO A 26 -2.84 5.10 1.74
N PRO A 27 -3.01 5.08 3.07
CA PRO A 27 -4.28 4.65 3.67
C PRO A 27 -5.50 5.43 3.19
N LEU A 28 -5.42 6.76 3.06
CA LEU A 28 -6.55 7.57 2.58
C LEU A 28 -6.96 7.23 1.14
N LEU A 29 -6.00 7.09 0.25
CA LEU A 29 -6.26 6.63 -1.13
C LEU A 29 -6.74 5.17 -1.15
N GLY A 30 -6.25 4.38 -0.20
CA GLY A 30 -6.68 3.01 0.02
C GLY A 30 -8.17 2.93 0.33
N ILE A 31 -8.71 3.82 1.17
CA ILE A 31 -10.15 3.84 1.49
C ILE A 31 -10.98 3.97 0.21
N LEU A 32 -10.59 4.85 -0.71
CA LEU A 32 -11.27 5.00 -2.00
C LEU A 32 -11.18 3.73 -2.84
N ALA A 33 -10.01 3.09 -2.88
CA ALA A 33 -9.82 1.79 -3.54
C ALA A 33 -10.74 0.71 -2.94
N GLY A 34 -10.91 0.71 -1.61
CA GLY A 34 -11.82 -0.19 -0.89
C GLY A 34 -13.29 0.00 -1.25
N ILE A 35 -13.75 1.27 -1.26
CA ILE A 35 -15.13 1.61 -1.64
C ILE A 35 -15.42 1.15 -3.08
N ILE A 36 -14.51 1.42 -4.01
CA ILE A 36 -14.64 0.98 -5.41
C ILE A 36 -14.66 -0.55 -5.50
N SER A 37 -13.80 -1.22 -4.73
CA SER A 37 -13.73 -2.68 -4.70
C SER A 37 -15.05 -3.28 -4.23
N TYR A 38 -15.66 -2.71 -3.19
CA TYR A 38 -16.96 -3.15 -2.68
C TYR A 38 -18.11 -2.94 -3.69
N ILE A 39 -18.15 -1.79 -4.36
CA ILE A 39 -19.16 -1.53 -5.42
C ILE A 39 -19.00 -2.53 -6.56
N LEU A 40 -17.76 -2.84 -6.95
CA LEU A 40 -17.48 -3.81 -8.00
C LEU A 40 -17.90 -5.21 -7.56
N ASP A 41 -17.60 -5.60 -6.33
CA ASP A 41 -17.98 -6.90 -5.74
C ASP A 41 -19.51 -7.10 -5.72
N LYS A 42 -20.28 -6.05 -5.40
CA LYS A 42 -21.76 -6.06 -5.49
C LYS A 42 -22.30 -6.23 -6.91
N SER A 43 -21.53 -5.85 -7.93
CA SER A 43 -21.96 -5.97 -9.33
C SER A 43 -21.92 -7.41 -9.84
N PHE A 44 -21.38 -8.34 -9.06
CA PHE A 44 -21.34 -9.78 -9.34
C PHE A 44 -22.13 -10.59 -8.29
N PRO A 45 -23.48 -10.48 -8.29
CA PRO A 45 -24.34 -11.15 -7.31
C PRO A 45 -24.49 -12.67 -7.59
N ASP A 46 -24.54 -13.07 -8.86
CA ASP A 46 -24.68 -14.47 -9.27
C ASP A 46 -23.30 -15.13 -9.42
N ARG A 47 -22.65 -15.40 -8.28
CA ARG A 47 -21.42 -16.19 -8.24
C ARG A 47 -21.77 -17.67 -8.43
N GLY A 48 -22.09 -18.03 -9.67
CA GLY A 48 -22.50 -19.39 -10.05
C GLY A 48 -21.47 -20.47 -9.69
N TYR A 49 -21.90 -21.47 -8.93
CA TYR A 49 -21.55 -22.90 -9.05
C TYR A 49 -20.08 -23.30 -9.30
N LEU A 50 -19.12 -22.59 -8.71
CA LEU A 50 -17.81 -23.14 -8.30
C LEU A 50 -17.64 -22.95 -6.79
N SER A 51 -18.57 -23.54 -6.05
CA SER A 51 -18.60 -23.53 -4.59
C SER A 51 -17.77 -24.68 -4.01
N ASN A 52 -16.95 -24.36 -3.01
CA ASN A 52 -17.18 -24.92 -1.67
C ASN A 52 -16.86 -23.87 -0.60
N GLU A 53 -17.94 -23.16 -0.24
CA GLU A 53 -18.27 -22.49 1.01
C GLU A 53 -17.31 -21.43 1.59
N TYR A 54 -17.79 -20.18 1.57
CA TYR A 54 -17.27 -18.97 2.24
C TYR A 54 -15.88 -18.50 1.80
N TYR A 55 -15.02 -19.41 1.36
CA TYR A 55 -13.60 -19.17 1.19
C TYR A 55 -13.25 -18.48 -0.13
N LEU A 56 -13.85 -18.92 -1.23
CA LEU A 56 -13.67 -18.29 -2.54
C LEU A 56 -14.37 -16.93 -2.62
N GLY A 57 -15.49 -16.76 -1.92
CA GLY A 57 -16.21 -15.48 -1.85
C GLY A 57 -15.40 -14.39 -1.17
N THR A 58 -14.82 -14.68 0.00
CA THR A 58 -13.97 -13.72 0.72
C THR A 58 -12.59 -13.56 0.07
N ALA A 59 -12.03 -14.61 -0.55
CA ALA A 59 -10.81 -14.48 -1.34
C ALA A 59 -11.00 -13.55 -2.55
N PHE A 60 -12.17 -13.60 -3.21
CA PHE A 60 -12.48 -12.75 -4.36
C PHE A 60 -12.57 -11.28 -3.99
N GLU A 61 -13.24 -10.93 -2.88
CA GLU A 61 -13.28 -9.55 -2.38
C GLU A 61 -11.87 -9.02 -2.12
N LEU A 62 -11.02 -9.81 -1.46
CA LEU A 62 -9.64 -9.43 -1.19
C LEU A 62 -8.81 -9.29 -2.49
N GLN A 63 -9.05 -10.13 -3.50
CA GLN A 63 -8.39 -10.03 -4.80
C GLN A 63 -8.75 -8.74 -5.52
N ILE A 64 -10.03 -8.34 -5.48
CA ILE A 64 -10.45 -7.06 -6.03
C ILE A 64 -9.72 -5.93 -5.30
N ILE A 65 -9.70 -5.94 -3.96
CA ILE A 65 -8.99 -4.93 -3.16
C ILE A 65 -7.51 -4.87 -3.53
N VAL A 66 -6.85 -6.02 -3.69
CA VAL A 66 -5.42 -6.15 -4.06
C VAL A 66 -5.15 -5.54 -5.44
N VAL A 67 -6.00 -5.84 -6.43
CA VAL A 67 -5.86 -5.33 -7.80
C VAL A 67 -6.15 -3.85 -7.88
N ILE A 68 -7.25 -3.37 -7.28
CA ILE A 68 -7.60 -1.94 -7.29
C ILE A 68 -6.56 -1.14 -6.52
N SER A 69 -6.09 -1.62 -5.35
CA SER A 69 -5.02 -0.96 -4.60
C SER A 69 -3.73 -0.86 -5.41
N TYR A 70 -3.43 -1.85 -6.26
CA TYR A 70 -2.26 -1.80 -7.14
C TYR A 70 -2.42 -0.70 -8.20
N LEU A 71 -3.60 -0.59 -8.82
CA LEU A 71 -3.88 0.48 -9.79
C LEU A 71 -3.74 1.86 -9.17
N PHE A 72 -4.26 2.05 -7.95
CA PHE A 72 -4.11 3.31 -7.19
C PHE A 72 -2.67 3.56 -6.75
N SER A 73 -1.86 2.51 -6.59
CA SER A 73 -0.45 2.67 -6.26
C SER A 73 0.36 3.30 -7.39
N ILE A 74 0.07 2.98 -8.66
CA ILE A 74 0.86 3.46 -9.82
C ILE A 74 1.04 4.99 -9.86
N PRO A 75 -0.03 5.82 -9.81
CA PRO A 75 0.12 7.28 -9.80
C PRO A 75 0.84 7.77 -8.54
N MET A 76 0.62 7.13 -7.40
CA MET A 76 1.27 7.47 -6.15
C MET A 76 2.78 7.19 -6.19
N LEU A 77 3.19 6.04 -6.72
CA LEU A 77 4.58 5.66 -6.93
C LEU A 77 5.27 6.62 -7.90
N PHE A 78 4.56 7.11 -8.92
CA PHE A 78 5.11 8.09 -9.86
C PHE A 78 5.42 9.42 -9.15
N LEU A 79 4.45 9.96 -8.40
CA LEU A 79 4.64 11.20 -7.64
C LEU A 79 5.78 11.07 -6.61
N GLU A 80 5.82 9.96 -5.90
CA GLU A 80 6.83 9.67 -4.89
C GLU A 80 8.22 9.45 -5.52
N SER A 81 8.29 8.85 -6.71
CA SER A 81 9.55 8.71 -7.46
C SER A 81 10.14 10.06 -7.86
N LYS A 82 9.29 11.02 -8.26
CA LYS A 82 9.72 12.39 -8.58
C LYS A 82 10.13 13.16 -7.32
N ARG A 83 9.42 12.95 -6.22
CA ARG A 83 9.67 13.65 -4.95
C ARG A 83 10.99 13.25 -4.30
N PHE A 84 11.34 11.97 -4.37
CA PHE A 84 12.54 11.43 -3.72
C PHE A 84 13.69 11.15 -4.69
N GLU A 85 13.54 11.53 -5.97
CA GLU A 85 14.53 11.28 -7.03
C GLU A 85 14.92 9.80 -7.13
N THR A 86 13.95 8.91 -6.97
CA THR A 86 14.14 7.45 -6.99
C THR A 86 13.71 6.83 -8.32
N SER A 87 14.22 5.62 -8.61
CA SER A 87 13.85 4.90 -9.82
C SER A 87 12.41 4.39 -9.76
N PHE A 88 11.52 4.97 -10.58
CA PHE A 88 10.13 4.54 -10.74
C PHE A 88 10.00 3.06 -11.12
N LYS A 89 10.91 2.55 -11.96
CA LYS A 89 10.94 1.13 -12.37
C LYS A 89 11.11 0.20 -11.17
N GLN A 90 12.02 0.54 -10.25
CA GLN A 90 12.23 -0.25 -9.03
C GLN A 90 11.04 -0.15 -8.08
N MET A 91 10.38 1.00 -8.05
CA MET A 91 9.16 1.19 -7.27
C MET A 91 8.01 0.33 -7.80
N ILE A 92 7.73 0.37 -9.10
CA ILE A 92 6.72 -0.52 -9.72
C ILE A 92 7.06 -1.98 -9.44
N PHE A 93 8.32 -2.39 -9.60
CA PHE A 93 8.71 -3.77 -9.37
C PHE A 93 8.42 -4.23 -7.94
N GLY A 94 8.71 -3.38 -6.94
CA GLY A 94 8.38 -3.68 -5.55
C GLY A 94 6.88 -3.78 -5.30
N ALA A 95 6.08 -2.86 -5.87
CA ALA A 95 4.64 -2.90 -5.74
C ALA A 95 4.03 -4.13 -6.43
N PHE A 96 4.51 -4.48 -7.63
CA PHE A 96 4.06 -5.64 -8.38
C PHE A 96 4.36 -6.95 -7.64
N LEU A 97 5.57 -7.08 -7.07
CA LEU A 97 5.93 -8.24 -6.27
C LEU A 97 5.02 -8.36 -5.04
N SER A 98 4.75 -7.24 -4.34
CA SER A 98 3.81 -7.26 -3.22
C SER A 98 2.40 -7.60 -3.65
N THR A 99 1.94 -7.15 -4.83
CA THR A 99 0.64 -7.53 -5.38
C THR A 99 0.54 -9.03 -5.59
N ILE A 100 1.56 -9.68 -6.19
CA ILE A 100 1.56 -11.13 -6.38
C ILE A 100 1.48 -11.86 -5.04
N VAL A 101 2.29 -11.44 -4.07
CA VAL A 101 2.31 -12.06 -2.74
C VAL A 101 0.94 -11.91 -2.06
N CYS A 102 0.36 -10.72 -2.05
CA CYS A 102 -0.96 -10.47 -1.46
C CYS A 102 -2.08 -11.20 -2.21
N PHE A 103 -1.97 -11.32 -3.54
CA PHE A 103 -2.92 -12.07 -4.36
C PHE A 103 -2.88 -13.56 -4.02
N ILE A 104 -1.70 -14.17 -3.88
CA ILE A 104 -1.56 -15.57 -3.45
C ILE A 104 -2.08 -15.75 -2.02
N MET A 105 -1.76 -14.82 -1.12
CA MET A 105 -2.21 -14.85 0.27
C MET A 105 -3.74 -14.76 0.42
N SER A 106 -4.46 -14.20 -0.55
CA SER A 106 -5.93 -14.16 -0.54
C SER A 106 -6.57 -15.55 -0.46
N TYR A 107 -5.84 -16.59 -0.86
CA TYR A 107 -6.29 -17.98 -0.83
C TYR A 107 -5.93 -18.74 0.46
N GLY A 108 -5.41 -18.11 1.53
CA GLY A 108 -4.93 -18.79 2.76
C GLY A 108 -5.84 -18.65 4.01
N TYR A 109 -6.13 -19.75 4.73
CA TYR A 109 -7.06 -19.76 5.87
C TYR A 109 -6.33 -19.13 7.06
N GLY A 110 -6.59 -17.85 7.35
CA GLY A 110 -5.90 -17.09 8.41
C GLY A 110 -5.14 -15.84 7.92
N TYR A 111 -5.51 -15.27 6.78
CA TYR A 111 -4.83 -14.09 6.21
C TYR A 111 -4.93 -12.84 7.10
N PHE A 112 -6.04 -12.61 7.80
CA PHE A 112 -6.28 -11.35 8.52
C PHE A 112 -5.30 -11.10 9.68
N PRO A 113 -5.06 -12.06 10.59
CA PRO A 113 -4.05 -11.91 11.64
C PRO A 113 -2.64 -11.75 11.07
N LEU A 114 -2.31 -12.46 9.98
CA LEU A 114 -0.98 -12.42 9.38
C LEU A 114 -0.72 -11.09 8.66
N LEU A 115 -1.73 -10.56 7.95
CA LEU A 115 -1.71 -9.21 7.37
C LEU A 115 -1.62 -8.14 8.46
N LEU A 116 -2.33 -8.31 9.57
CA LEU A 116 -2.27 -7.40 10.71
C LEU A 116 -0.90 -7.41 11.38
N ILE A 117 -0.28 -8.58 11.58
CA ILE A 117 1.08 -8.71 12.11
C ILE A 117 2.08 -8.08 11.14
N LEU A 118 1.98 -8.36 9.84
CA LEU A 118 2.81 -7.73 8.81
C LEU A 118 2.61 -6.21 8.78
N TYR A 119 1.38 -5.73 8.97
CA TYR A 119 1.05 -4.31 9.05
C TYR A 119 1.59 -3.63 10.31
N MET A 120 1.55 -4.30 11.47
CA MET A 120 2.11 -3.78 12.72
C MET A 120 3.64 -3.78 12.70
N GLN A 121 4.26 -4.85 12.18
CA GLN A 121 5.70 -4.90 11.92
C GLN A 121 6.10 -3.81 10.92
N TRP A 122 5.26 -3.58 9.92
CA TRP A 122 5.40 -2.50 8.94
C TRP A 122 5.34 -1.13 9.62
N LEU A 123 4.28 -0.79 10.37
CA LEU A 123 4.15 0.47 11.13
C LEU A 123 5.34 0.72 12.05
N TRP A 124 5.85 -0.33 12.70
CA TRP A 124 7.05 -0.26 13.53
C TRP A 124 8.28 0.14 12.70
N ILE A 125 8.53 -0.53 11.58
CA ILE A 125 9.61 -0.17 10.64
C ILE A 125 9.44 1.26 10.09
N CYS A 126 8.19 1.72 9.87
CA CYS A 126 7.87 3.08 9.41
C CYS A 126 8.27 4.17 10.39
N TYR A 127 8.16 3.88 11.69
CA TYR A 127 8.45 4.84 12.75
C TYR A 127 9.95 5.03 12.97
N PHE A 128 10.74 3.97 12.78
CA PHE A 128 12.18 3.98 13.07
C PHE A 128 13.07 4.37 11.88
N TRP A 129 12.64 4.23 10.62
CA TRP A 129 13.50 4.52 9.47
C TRP A 129 13.27 5.89 8.79
N GLN A 130 14.38 6.56 8.45
CA GLN A 130 14.38 7.76 7.61
C GLN A 130 14.02 7.39 6.16
N LYS A 131 12.83 7.78 5.69
CA LYS A 131 12.28 7.42 4.36
C LYS A 131 13.22 7.71 3.18
N LYS A 132 14.03 8.78 3.26
CA LYS A 132 15.01 9.17 2.22
C LYS A 132 16.15 8.15 2.04
N LYS A 133 16.37 7.24 2.99
CA LYS A 133 17.41 6.20 2.93
C LYS A 133 16.87 4.82 2.54
N LEU A 134 15.56 4.69 2.33
CA LEU A 134 14.99 3.41 1.94
C LEU A 134 15.26 3.13 0.46
N PRO A 135 15.70 1.91 0.10
CA PRO A 135 15.74 1.47 -1.29
C PRO A 135 14.36 1.66 -1.95
N PRO A 136 14.29 2.11 -3.22
CA PRO A 136 13.03 2.41 -3.89
C PRO A 136 12.04 1.23 -3.90
N PHE A 137 12.57 0.01 -4.04
CA PHE A 137 11.82 -1.25 -3.93
C PHE A 137 11.14 -1.43 -2.57
N ARG A 138 11.83 -1.11 -1.47
CA ARG A 138 11.26 -1.24 -0.11
C ARG A 138 10.22 -0.16 0.14
N TYR A 139 10.46 1.03 -0.40
CA TYR A 139 9.54 2.15 -0.26
C TYR A 139 8.23 1.95 -1.03
N SER A 140 8.26 1.26 -2.18
CA SER A 140 7.03 0.96 -2.91
C SER A 140 6.17 -0.12 -2.26
N ILE A 141 6.79 -1.15 -1.68
CA ILE A 141 6.09 -2.12 -0.82
C ILE A 141 5.38 -1.37 0.32
N TRP A 142 6.01 -0.32 0.84
CA TRP A 142 5.44 0.48 1.90
C TRP A 142 4.19 1.26 1.46
N ILE A 143 4.26 1.96 0.32
CA ILE A 143 3.10 2.65 -0.26
C ILE A 143 1.94 1.66 -0.49
N TYR A 144 2.26 0.50 -1.05
CA TYR A 144 1.27 -0.52 -1.39
C TYR A 144 0.56 -1.12 -0.17
N LEU A 145 1.29 -1.44 0.90
CA LEU A 145 0.69 -1.95 2.14
C LEU A 145 -0.24 -0.93 2.81
N GLY A 146 0.14 0.35 2.81
CA GLY A 146 -0.74 1.41 3.32
C GLY A 146 -2.05 1.50 2.52
N LEU A 147 -1.97 1.39 1.18
CA LEU A 147 -3.16 1.34 0.31
C LEU A 147 -4.03 0.13 0.61
N LEU A 148 -3.45 -1.07 0.79
CA LEU A 148 -4.20 -2.27 1.13
C LEU A 148 -4.96 -2.14 2.45
N CYS A 149 -4.33 -1.60 3.49
CA CYS A 149 -4.99 -1.41 4.78
C CYS A 149 -6.13 -0.39 4.69
N GLY A 150 -5.93 0.69 3.95
CA GLY A 150 -7.01 1.61 3.59
C GLY A 150 -8.12 0.92 2.81
N GLY A 151 -7.78 0.06 1.86
CA GLY A 151 -8.71 -0.69 1.02
C GLY A 151 -9.61 -1.63 1.81
N VAL A 152 -9.02 -2.38 2.76
CA VAL A 152 -9.79 -3.22 3.67
C VAL A 152 -10.73 -2.38 4.54
N ALA A 153 -10.23 -1.28 5.13
CA ALA A 153 -11.05 -0.39 5.93
C ALA A 153 -12.19 0.26 5.12
N GLY A 154 -11.92 0.66 3.88
CA GLY A 154 -12.91 1.22 2.96
C GLY A 154 -13.99 0.21 2.58
N SER A 155 -13.62 -1.05 2.32
CA SER A 155 -14.59 -2.12 2.03
C SER A 155 -15.51 -2.37 3.24
N ILE A 156 -14.95 -2.44 4.45
CA ILE A 156 -15.73 -2.60 5.69
C ILE A 156 -16.67 -1.40 5.92
N PHE A 157 -16.18 -0.18 5.70
CA PHE A 157 -17.03 1.00 5.86
C PHE A 157 -18.19 1.02 4.86
N SER A 158 -17.91 0.68 3.60
CA SER A 158 -18.94 0.55 2.56
C SER A 158 -19.93 -0.58 2.85
N SER A 159 -19.49 -1.68 3.46
CA SER A 159 -20.38 -2.78 3.81
C SER A 159 -21.36 -2.41 4.91
N ILE A 160 -20.99 -1.51 5.82
CA ILE A 160 -21.87 -0.97 6.86
C ILE A 160 -22.83 0.10 6.31
N LEU A 161 -22.38 0.91 5.34
CA LEU A 161 -23.11 2.08 4.87
C LEU A 161 -24.07 1.80 3.70
N ILE A 162 -23.79 0.78 2.88
CA ILE A 162 -24.50 0.47 1.63
C ILE A 162 -25.31 -0.84 1.73
N ASN A 163 -25.20 -1.59 2.84
CA ASN A 163 -26.18 -2.64 3.19
C ASN A 163 -27.23 -2.07 4.12
#